data_AF-A0A3L7ZVU5-F1
#
_entry.id   AF-A0A3L7ZVU5-F1
#
_cell.length_a   1.000
_cell.length_b   1.000
_cell.length_c   1.000
_cell.angle_alpha   90.00
_cell.angle_beta   90.00
_cell.angle_gamma   90.00
#
_symmetry.space_group_name_H-M   'P 1'
#
loop_
_entity.id
_entity.type
_entity.pdbx_description
1 polymer ?
#
loop_
_entity_poly.entity_id
_entity_poly.type
_entity_poly.pdbx_seq_one_letter_code
_entity_poly.pdbx_strand_id
1 'polypeptide(L)'
;MKKTFKFDSEWSLAISLLPEERQQLLTEAIKEYQANDTIPDRLDPVSMMGFLMVKAVIDRRKRANMRARERRSRRRAKAVPQSSKMSTIKPEGAPSGIDIKAENALPTVSQHAPLAVTRFFQEGTPSTPLHDTVRCIMQDNVFVLRLCNVSGLTRNQAAEAVFKLVNRRIKRRRPVNDLNRLKTICLDTIPKPTSVRLTQ
;
A
#
# COMPACT_ATOMS: atom_id res chain seq x y z
N MET A 1 -4.51 -17.96 -28.95
CA MET A 1 -4.27 -16.49 -28.98
C MET A 1 -3.06 -16.17 -28.12
N LYS A 2 -1.91 -15.82 -28.71
CA LYS A 2 -0.72 -15.42 -27.94
C LYS A 2 -1.04 -14.10 -27.23
N LYS A 3 -1.15 -14.13 -25.91
CA LYS A 3 -1.43 -12.95 -25.07
C LYS A 3 -0.22 -12.02 -25.25
N THR A 4 -0.38 -10.94 -26.01
CA THR A 4 0.68 -9.94 -26.18
C THR A 4 0.91 -9.27 -24.84
N PHE A 5 2.05 -9.59 -24.23
CA PHE A 5 2.47 -9.04 -22.96
C PHE A 5 2.77 -7.55 -23.14
N LYS A 6 1.86 -6.69 -22.65
CA LYS A 6 2.11 -5.25 -22.56
C LYS A 6 3.08 -4.99 -21.41
N PHE A 7 4.36 -5.03 -21.71
CA PHE A 7 5.35 -4.34 -20.89
C PHE A 7 5.04 -2.84 -20.91
N ASP A 8 5.15 -2.20 -19.75
CA ASP A 8 5.09 -0.74 -19.67
C ASP A 8 6.29 -0.16 -20.42
N SER A 9 6.14 1.00 -21.05
CA SER A 9 7.23 1.61 -21.82
C SER A 9 8.49 1.82 -20.97
N GLU A 10 8.30 2.13 -19.68
CA GLU A 10 9.37 2.29 -18.71
C GLU A 10 10.12 0.97 -18.43
N TRP A 11 9.41 -0.16 -18.39
CA TRP A 11 10.03 -1.46 -18.19
C TRP A 11 10.75 -1.96 -19.42
N SER A 12 10.17 -1.75 -20.60
CA SER A 12 10.84 -2.05 -21.87
C SER A 12 12.15 -1.27 -21.98
N LEU A 13 12.15 0.00 -21.58
CA LEU A 13 13.34 0.84 -21.58
C LEU A 13 14.38 0.36 -20.54
N ALA A 14 13.95 0.07 -19.31
CA ALA A 14 14.85 -0.46 -18.28
C ALA A 14 15.51 -1.79 -18.68
N ILE A 15 14.75 -2.69 -19.32
CA ILE A 15 15.26 -3.96 -19.82
C ILE A 15 16.22 -3.76 -20.99
N SER A 16 15.99 -2.76 -21.86
CA SER A 16 16.88 -2.45 -22.99
C SER A 16 18.24 -1.87 -22.59
N LEU A 17 18.39 -1.40 -21.35
CA LEU A 17 19.66 -0.90 -20.81
C LEU A 17 20.56 -2.04 -20.28
N LEU A 18 20.04 -3.27 -20.22
CA LEU A 18 20.81 -4.44 -19.81
C LEU A 18 21.61 -5.01 -21.00
N PRO A 19 22.72 -5.71 -20.74
CA PRO A 19 23.39 -6.52 -21.76
C PRO A 19 22.41 -7.51 -22.41
N GLU A 20 22.56 -7.73 -23.72
CA GLU A 20 21.58 -8.46 -24.55
C GLU A 20 21.29 -9.88 -24.03
N GLU A 21 22.32 -10.58 -23.55
CA GLU A 21 22.20 -11.91 -22.92
C GLU A 21 21.26 -11.91 -21.70
N ARG A 22 21.34 -10.86 -20.87
CA ARG A 22 20.52 -10.71 -19.66
C ARG A 22 19.13 -10.21 -19.98
N GLN A 23 18.99 -9.39 -21.03
CA GLN A 23 17.71 -8.93 -21.53
C GLN A 23 16.83 -10.11 -21.95
N GLN A 24 17.38 -11.08 -22.69
CA GLN A 24 16.65 -12.27 -23.12
C GLN A 24 16.23 -13.12 -21.92
N LEU A 25 17.17 -13.48 -21.04
CA LEU A 25 16.91 -14.29 -19.84
C LEU A 25 15.84 -13.66 -18.94
N LEU A 26 15.94 -12.36 -18.67
CA LEU A 26 14.97 -11.65 -17.85
C LEU A 26 13.59 -11.58 -18.50
N THR A 27 13.55 -11.37 -19.83
CA THR A 27 12.29 -11.32 -20.58
C THR A 27 11.58 -12.67 -20.57
N GLU A 28 12.31 -13.77 -20.72
CA GLU A 28 11.76 -15.13 -20.66
C GLU A 28 11.26 -15.47 -19.26
N ALA A 29 12.06 -15.20 -18.23
CA ALA A 29 11.67 -15.34 -16.82
C ALA A 29 10.35 -14.61 -16.50
N ILE A 30 10.20 -13.36 -16.97
CA ILE A 30 8.98 -12.58 -16.73
C ILE A 30 7.78 -13.18 -17.49
N LYS A 31 7.98 -13.65 -18.73
CA LYS A 31 6.92 -14.31 -19.51
C LYS A 31 6.45 -15.58 -18.81
N GLU A 32 7.37 -16.40 -18.34
CA GLU A 32 7.09 -17.64 -17.64
C GLU A 32 6.33 -17.39 -16.34
N TYR A 33 6.79 -16.44 -15.52
CA TYR A 33 6.09 -16.04 -14.30
C TYR A 33 4.68 -15.53 -14.57
N GLN A 34 4.48 -14.74 -15.63
CA GLN A 34 3.14 -14.25 -15.96
C GLN A 34 2.20 -15.34 -16.48
N ALA A 35 2.74 -16.40 -17.08
CA ALA A 35 1.97 -17.53 -17.61
C ALA A 35 1.62 -18.55 -16.52
N ASN A 36 2.62 -18.95 -15.73
CA ASN A 36 2.55 -20.12 -14.84
C ASN A 36 2.71 -19.77 -13.35
N ASP A 37 2.97 -18.50 -13.01
CA ASP A 37 3.27 -18.05 -11.64
C ASP A 37 4.47 -18.77 -10.99
N THR A 38 5.35 -19.35 -11.82
CA THR A 38 6.59 -20.01 -11.40
C THR A 38 7.75 -19.02 -11.30
N ILE A 39 8.50 -19.11 -10.21
CA ILE A 39 9.75 -18.36 -10.02
C ILE A 39 10.85 -19.17 -10.73
N PRO A 40 11.69 -18.53 -11.57
CA PRO A 40 12.76 -19.24 -12.24
C PRO A 40 13.93 -19.48 -11.30
N ASP A 41 14.41 -20.71 -11.22
CA ASP A 41 15.48 -21.11 -10.29
C ASP A 41 16.90 -20.89 -10.84
N ARG A 42 17.03 -20.67 -12.16
CA ARG A 42 18.33 -20.64 -12.88
C ARG A 42 18.72 -19.26 -13.41
N LEU A 43 18.41 -18.19 -12.69
CA LEU A 43 18.87 -16.84 -13.04
C LEU A 43 20.16 -16.48 -12.28
N ASP A 44 21.07 -15.76 -12.96
CA ASP A 44 22.20 -15.14 -12.26
C ASP A 44 21.70 -14.15 -11.19
N PRO A 45 22.47 -13.88 -10.13
CA PRO A 45 22.02 -13.05 -9.01
C PRO A 45 21.53 -11.65 -9.43
N VAL A 46 22.11 -11.05 -10.46
CA VAL A 46 21.75 -9.72 -10.94
C VAL A 46 20.42 -9.76 -11.70
N SER A 47 20.24 -10.74 -12.58
CA SER A 47 18.97 -10.94 -13.28
C SER A 47 17.85 -11.37 -12.33
N MET A 48 18.15 -12.18 -11.30
CA MET A 48 17.20 -12.54 -10.26
C MET A 48 16.71 -11.31 -9.48
N MET A 49 17.62 -10.41 -9.12
CA MET A 49 17.25 -9.14 -8.49
C MET A 49 16.33 -8.31 -9.38
N GLY A 50 16.67 -8.19 -10.67
CA GLY A 50 15.83 -7.51 -11.67
C GLY A 50 14.44 -8.16 -11.78
N PHE A 51 14.39 -9.49 -11.82
CA PHE A 51 13.15 -10.27 -11.85
C PHE A 51 12.28 -10.01 -10.62
N LEU A 52 12.86 -10.03 -9.41
CA LEU A 52 12.12 -9.80 -8.17
C LEU A 52 11.52 -8.39 -8.10
N MET A 53 12.23 -7.38 -8.62
CA MET A 53 11.69 -6.01 -8.74
C MET A 53 10.49 -5.97 -9.69
N VAL A 54 10.59 -6.62 -10.85
CA VAL A 54 9.49 -6.69 -11.83
C VAL A 54 8.30 -7.48 -11.25
N LYS A 55 8.57 -8.62 -10.58
CA LYS A 55 7.58 -9.49 -9.95
C LYS A 55 6.69 -8.73 -8.99
N ALA A 56 7.27 -7.91 -8.11
CA ALA A 56 6.52 -7.11 -7.15
C ALA A 56 5.49 -6.17 -7.84
N VAL A 57 5.85 -5.60 -8.99
CA VAL A 57 4.96 -4.73 -9.77
C VAL A 57 3.86 -5.54 -10.47
N ILE A 58 4.20 -6.69 -11.06
CA ILE A 58 3.23 -7.60 -11.67
C ILE A 58 2.18 -8.03 -10.63
N ASP A 59 2.61 -8.45 -9.45
CA ASP A 59 1.72 -8.93 -8.37
C ASP A 59 0.79 -7.83 -7.87
N ARG A 60 1.31 -6.60 -7.75
CA ARG A 60 0.50 -5.44 -7.40
C ARG A 60 -0.59 -5.20 -8.44
N ARG A 61 -0.26 -5.31 -9.74
CA ARG A 61 -1.21 -5.14 -10.84
C ARG A 61 -2.24 -6.26 -10.89
N LYS A 62 -1.84 -7.51 -10.68
CA LYS A 62 -2.76 -8.66 -10.54
C LYS A 62 -3.78 -8.39 -9.44
N ARG A 63 -3.34 -8.00 -8.24
CA ARG A 63 -4.22 -7.64 -7.10
C ARG A 63 -5.15 -6.47 -7.41
N ALA A 64 -4.64 -5.40 -8.05
CA ALA A 64 -5.46 -4.26 -8.43
C ALA A 64 -6.56 -4.65 -9.44
N ASN A 65 -6.21 -5.47 -10.43
CA ASN A 65 -7.15 -5.97 -11.43
C ASN A 65 -8.21 -6.91 -10.81
N MET A 66 -7.83 -7.78 -9.88
CA MET A 66 -8.79 -8.63 -9.14
C MET A 66 -9.79 -7.77 -8.37
N ARG A 67 -9.33 -6.80 -7.57
CA ARG A 67 -10.20 -5.86 -6.84
C ARG A 67 -11.10 -5.05 -7.78
N ALA A 68 -10.59 -4.65 -8.95
CA ALA A 68 -11.39 -3.94 -9.94
C ALA A 68 -12.49 -4.84 -10.52
N ARG A 69 -12.20 -6.12 -10.80
CA ARG A 69 -13.19 -7.11 -11.24
C ARG A 69 -14.23 -7.37 -10.16
N GLU A 70 -13.83 -7.54 -8.90
CA GLU A 70 -14.75 -7.68 -7.76
C GLU A 70 -15.69 -6.48 -7.65
N ARG A 71 -15.16 -5.25 -7.72
CA ARG A 71 -15.97 -4.02 -7.71
C ARG A 71 -16.99 -3.99 -8.87
N ARG A 72 -16.59 -4.41 -10.07
CA ARG A 72 -17.51 -4.51 -11.22
C ARG A 72 -18.57 -5.59 -11.00
N SER A 73 -18.19 -6.77 -10.49
CA SER A 73 -19.13 -7.86 -10.19
C SER A 73 -20.16 -7.43 -9.14
N ARG A 74 -19.73 -6.74 -8.07
CA ARG A 74 -20.61 -6.21 -7.02
C ARG A 74 -21.56 -5.12 -7.55
N ARG A 75 -21.08 -4.26 -8.46
CA ARG A 75 -21.94 -3.26 -9.13
C ARG A 75 -22.99 -3.94 -10.02
N ARG A 76 -22.61 -4.98 -10.77
CA ARG A 76 -23.55 -5.77 -11.58
C ARG A 76 -24.58 -6.50 -10.70
N ALA A 77 -24.15 -7.10 -9.59
CA ALA A 77 -25.05 -7.77 -8.64
C ALA A 77 -26.07 -6.80 -7.99
N LYS A 78 -25.66 -5.56 -7.71
CA LYS A 78 -26.56 -4.51 -7.18
C LYS A 78 -27.52 -3.91 -8.21
N ALA A 79 -27.28 -4.11 -9.51
CA ALA A 79 -28.08 -3.56 -10.59
C ALA A 79 -29.17 -4.52 -11.09
N VAL A 80 -29.25 -5.75 -10.55
CA VAL A 80 -30.38 -6.65 -10.78
C VAL A 80 -31.49 -6.26 -9.79
N PRO A 81 -32.66 -5.75 -10.24
CA PRO A 81 -33.78 -5.52 -9.34
C PRO A 81 -34.33 -6.88 -8.92
N GLN A 82 -34.15 -7.24 -7.65
CA GLN A 82 -34.86 -8.36 -7.05
C GLN A 82 -36.34 -7.99 -6.96
N SER A 83 -37.15 -8.55 -7.86
CA SER A 83 -38.57 -8.69 -7.61
C SER A 83 -38.81 -9.96 -6.79
N SER A 84 -39.83 -9.86 -5.92
CA SER A 84 -40.51 -10.91 -5.17
C SER A 84 -40.11 -11.20 -3.71
N LYS A 85 -40.89 -10.52 -2.85
CA LYS A 85 -41.76 -11.04 -1.78
C LYS A 85 -41.16 -11.43 -0.41
N MET A 86 -41.51 -10.56 0.53
CA MET A 86 -41.63 -10.79 1.97
C MET A 86 -42.56 -11.96 2.31
N SER A 87 -42.23 -12.71 3.38
CA SER A 87 -43.22 -13.17 4.37
C SER A 87 -42.56 -13.44 5.73
N THR A 88 -42.97 -12.61 6.70
CA THR A 88 -43.38 -12.95 8.07
C THR A 88 -42.39 -13.51 9.12
N ILE A 89 -42.44 -12.86 10.28
CA ILE A 89 -41.69 -12.97 11.54
C ILE A 89 -42.42 -13.87 12.54
N LYS A 90 -41.72 -14.68 13.38
CA LYS A 90 -41.75 -14.67 14.88
C LYS A 90 -40.87 -15.79 15.52
N PRO A 91 -40.56 -15.78 16.85
CA PRO A 91 -39.20 -15.93 17.39
C PRO A 91 -39.06 -17.10 18.40
N GLU A 92 -38.00 -17.03 19.22
CA GLU A 92 -37.70 -17.73 20.51
C GLU A 92 -36.71 -18.90 20.53
N GLY A 93 -35.75 -18.81 21.47
CA GLY A 93 -34.99 -19.95 22.02
C GLY A 93 -33.46 -19.81 22.03
N ALA A 94 -32.90 -19.13 23.04
CA ALA A 94 -31.54 -19.41 23.56
C ALA A 94 -31.64 -20.62 24.54
N PRO A 95 -30.56 -21.34 24.98
CA PRO A 95 -29.35 -20.76 25.60
C PRO A 95 -28.01 -21.57 25.49
N SER A 96 -26.94 -20.95 26.03
CA SER A 96 -25.68 -21.52 26.57
C SER A 96 -24.68 -22.14 25.57
N GLY A 97 -23.36 -21.98 25.64
CA GLY A 97 -22.46 -21.45 26.67
C GLY A 97 -21.31 -22.44 26.84
N ILE A 98 -20.07 -22.10 26.48
CA ILE A 98 -18.85 -22.79 26.95
C ILE A 98 -17.68 -21.78 27.01
N ASP A 99 -17.20 -21.56 28.23
CA ASP A 99 -15.93 -20.96 28.64
C ASP A 99 -14.73 -21.81 28.23
N ILE A 100 -13.63 -21.18 27.80
CA ILE A 100 -12.27 -21.62 28.20
C ILE A 100 -11.39 -20.39 28.43
N LYS A 101 -10.96 -20.24 29.69
CA LYS A 101 -9.92 -19.33 30.17
C LYS A 101 -8.68 -20.17 30.55
N ALA A 102 -7.54 -19.47 30.69
CA ALA A 102 -6.31 -19.84 31.40
C ALA A 102 -5.15 -20.27 30.48
N GLU A 103 -3.89 -19.91 30.68
CA GLU A 103 -3.18 -18.88 31.45
C GLU A 103 -1.68 -19.13 31.20
N ASN A 104 -0.86 -18.08 31.32
CA ASN A 104 0.56 -18.10 31.72
C ASN A 104 1.63 -18.77 30.83
N ALA A 105 2.57 -17.97 30.32
CA ALA A 105 3.95 -17.93 30.83
C ALA A 105 4.80 -16.89 30.09
N LEU A 106 5.43 -15.97 30.85
CA LEU A 106 6.66 -15.26 30.47
C LEU A 106 7.84 -16.06 31.04
N PRO A 107 9.06 -15.96 30.47
CA PRO A 107 10.02 -15.09 31.14
C PRO A 107 10.96 -14.27 30.21
N THR A 108 11.37 -13.15 30.79
CA THR A 108 12.32 -12.09 30.42
C THR A 108 13.73 -12.57 30.04
N VAL A 109 14.40 -11.95 29.05
CA VAL A 109 15.81 -11.45 29.17
C VAL A 109 16.03 -10.20 28.28
N SER A 110 16.73 -9.24 28.90
CA SER A 110 17.25 -7.94 28.45
C SER A 110 18.04 -7.92 27.14
N GLN A 111 17.97 -6.82 26.36
CA GLN A 111 19.12 -5.97 26.01
C GLN A 111 18.79 -4.90 24.93
N HIS A 112 19.28 -3.68 25.18
CA HIS A 112 19.45 -2.52 24.28
C HIS A 112 18.20 -1.84 23.66
N ALA A 113 17.81 -0.73 24.29
CA ALA A 113 16.95 0.30 23.69
C ALA A 113 17.69 1.00 22.53
N PRO A 114 17.05 1.06 21.34
CA PRO A 114 16.38 2.30 20.97
C PRO A 114 15.00 1.99 20.40
N LEU A 115 13.96 2.00 21.24
CA LEU A 115 12.59 1.73 20.82
C LEU A 115 11.72 2.98 20.96
N ALA A 116 11.78 3.83 19.93
CA ALA A 116 10.80 4.89 19.74
C ALA A 116 10.40 5.07 18.26
N VAL A 117 10.30 3.98 17.48
CA VAL A 117 9.70 4.05 16.12
C VAL A 117 8.72 2.90 15.82
N THR A 118 8.67 1.85 16.65
CA THR A 118 7.79 0.70 16.42
C THR A 118 6.37 0.82 16.99
N ARG A 119 5.98 1.96 17.58
CA ARG A 119 4.61 2.17 18.08
C ARG A 119 3.61 2.73 17.05
N PHE A 120 4.00 2.91 15.80
CA PHE A 120 3.15 3.64 14.83
C PHE A 120 2.05 2.82 14.15
N PHE A 121 2.04 1.49 14.28
CA PHE A 121 0.99 0.63 13.74
C PHE A 121 0.76 -0.57 14.66
N GLN A 122 0.12 -0.36 15.82
CA GLN A 122 -0.34 -1.49 16.63
C GLN A 122 -1.69 -1.97 16.05
N GLU A 123 -1.65 -3.10 15.35
CA GLU A 123 -2.80 -3.86 14.86
C GLU A 123 -3.64 -4.31 16.06
N GLY A 124 -4.57 -3.47 16.51
CA GLY A 124 -5.40 -3.82 17.67
C GLY A 124 -6.21 -2.68 18.29
N THR A 125 -5.89 -1.41 18.00
CA THR A 125 -6.76 -0.29 18.37
C THR A 125 -7.69 0.09 17.21
N PRO A 126 -8.97 0.40 17.45
CA PRO A 126 -9.86 0.90 16.41
C PRO A 126 -9.25 2.17 15.81
N SER A 127 -8.89 2.13 14.53
CA SER A 127 -8.22 3.25 13.88
C SER A 127 -9.12 4.48 13.91
N THR A 128 -8.60 5.57 14.49
CA THR A 128 -9.31 6.85 14.44
C THR A 128 -9.36 7.37 12.99
N PRO A 129 -10.33 8.23 12.63
CA PRO A 129 -10.41 8.83 11.29
C PRO A 129 -9.12 9.56 10.89
N LEU A 130 -8.40 10.14 11.86
CA LEU A 130 -7.06 10.71 11.70
C LEU A 130 -6.06 9.66 11.23
N HIS A 131 -6.01 8.53 11.93
CA HIS A 131 -5.09 7.43 11.64
C HIS A 131 -5.35 6.85 10.24
N ASP A 132 -6.61 6.67 9.86
CA ASP A 132 -6.97 6.17 8.53
C ASP A 132 -6.61 7.15 7.41
N THR A 133 -6.80 8.44 7.65
CA THR A 133 -6.38 9.46 6.68
C THR A 133 -4.87 9.44 6.49
N VAL A 134 -4.09 9.47 7.58
CA VAL A 134 -2.62 9.46 7.50
C VAL A 134 -2.14 8.17 6.85
N ARG A 135 -2.71 7.02 7.20
CA ARG A 135 -2.43 5.73 6.56
C ARG A 135 -2.70 5.77 5.05
N CYS A 136 -3.84 6.33 4.61
CA CYS A 136 -4.16 6.47 3.19
C CYS A 136 -3.16 7.35 2.43
N ILE A 137 -2.69 8.45 3.05
CA ILE A 137 -1.67 9.32 2.47
C ILE A 137 -0.33 8.57 2.36
N MET A 138 0.07 7.87 3.44
CA MET A 138 1.37 7.19 3.51
C MET A 138 1.47 5.94 2.60
N GLN A 139 0.34 5.34 2.23
CA GLN A 139 0.27 4.25 1.26
C GLN A 139 0.41 4.72 -0.20
N ASP A 140 0.24 6.02 -0.47
CA ASP A 140 0.49 6.59 -1.79
C ASP A 140 1.99 6.89 -1.96
N ASN A 141 2.74 5.88 -2.42
CA ASN A 141 4.17 5.99 -2.62
C ASN A 141 4.57 7.14 -3.57
N VAL A 142 3.76 7.46 -4.59
CA VAL A 142 4.08 8.53 -5.54
C VAL A 142 4.02 9.89 -4.83
N PHE A 143 2.96 10.10 -4.05
CA PHE A 143 2.82 11.30 -3.25
C PHE A 143 3.94 11.43 -2.21
N VAL A 144 4.23 10.36 -1.46
CA VAL A 144 5.25 10.38 -0.39
C VAL A 144 6.64 10.66 -0.96
N LEU A 145 7.01 10.04 -2.08
CA LEU A 145 8.28 10.32 -2.75
C LEU A 145 8.36 11.77 -3.22
N ARG A 146 7.28 12.29 -3.83
CA ARG A 146 7.22 13.70 -4.25
C ARG A 146 7.34 14.64 -3.06
N LEU A 147 6.67 14.35 -1.96
CA LEU A 147 6.74 15.15 -0.74
C LEU A 147 8.16 15.15 -0.17
N CYS A 148 8.80 13.99 -0.04
CA CYS A 148 10.18 13.88 0.44
C CYS A 148 11.15 14.64 -0.46
N ASN A 149 11.01 14.53 -1.79
CA ASN A 149 11.87 15.22 -2.74
C ASN A 149 11.70 16.76 -2.68
N VAL A 150 10.47 17.25 -2.55
CA VAL A 150 10.19 18.69 -2.49
C VAL A 150 10.58 19.31 -1.14
N SER A 151 10.41 18.55 -0.05
CA SER A 151 10.67 19.03 1.31
C SER A 151 12.07 18.70 1.83
N GLY A 152 12.83 17.85 1.15
CA GLY A 152 14.12 17.34 1.64
C GLY A 152 14.02 16.51 2.91
N LEU A 153 12.80 16.16 3.33
CA LEU A 153 12.55 15.39 4.56
C LEU A 153 12.74 13.89 4.30
N THR A 154 13.23 13.19 5.31
CA THR A 154 13.17 11.73 5.35
C THR A 154 11.72 11.25 5.41
N ARG A 155 11.46 10.01 5.00
CA ARG A 155 10.11 9.43 5.02
C ARG A 155 9.45 9.50 6.40
N ASN A 156 10.22 9.32 7.47
CA ASN A 156 9.74 9.38 8.86
C ASN A 156 9.38 10.82 9.26
N GLN A 157 10.24 11.78 8.92
CA GLN A 157 9.96 13.20 9.17
C GLN A 157 8.75 13.70 8.37
N ALA A 158 8.61 13.26 7.12
CA ALA A 158 7.44 13.56 6.29
C ALA A 158 6.15 12.97 6.88
N ALA A 159 6.21 11.73 7.39
CA ALA A 159 5.07 11.09 8.05
C ALA A 159 4.63 11.86 9.30
N GLU A 160 5.58 12.29 10.13
CA GLU A 160 5.28 13.15 11.29
C GLU A 160 4.68 14.50 10.90
N ALA A 161 5.22 15.14 9.86
CA ALA A 161 4.74 16.43 9.38
C ALA A 161 3.29 16.32 8.87
N VAL A 162 2.99 15.29 8.09
CA VAL A 162 1.63 14.97 7.62
C VAL A 162 0.71 14.72 8.81
N PHE A 163 1.11 13.90 9.78
CA PHE A 163 0.29 13.61 10.97
C PHE A 163 -0.04 14.89 11.75
N LYS A 164 0.96 15.74 12.03
CA LYS A 164 0.79 17.03 12.72
C LYS A 164 -0.16 17.94 11.93
N LEU A 165 -0.04 17.99 10.61
CA LEU A 165 -0.91 18.78 9.74
C LEU A 165 -2.36 18.28 9.76
N VAL A 166 -2.59 16.98 9.60
CA VAL A 166 -3.95 16.41 9.61
C VAL A 166 -4.61 16.63 10.97
N ASN A 167 -3.90 16.39 12.07
CA ASN A 167 -4.40 16.65 13.42
C ASN A 167 -4.78 18.13 13.61
N ARG A 168 -3.95 19.07 13.15
CA ARG A 168 -4.28 20.51 13.16
C ARG A 168 -5.54 20.83 12.37
N ARG A 169 -5.77 20.21 11.22
CA ARG A 169 -6.98 20.43 10.41
C ARG A 169 -8.24 19.91 11.08
N ILE A 170 -8.17 18.73 11.70
CA ILE A 170 -9.27 18.15 12.47
C ILE A 170 -9.63 19.07 13.65
N LYS A 171 -8.63 19.54 14.41
CA LYS A 171 -8.84 20.51 15.51
C LYS A 171 -9.47 21.81 15.03
N ARG A 172 -9.15 22.27 13.81
CA ARG A 172 -9.73 23.46 13.17
C ARG A 172 -11.05 23.20 12.44
N ARG A 173 -11.67 22.02 12.61
CA ARG A 173 -12.90 21.57 11.91
C ARG A 173 -12.84 21.76 10.39
N ARG A 174 -11.65 21.69 9.79
CA ARG A 174 -11.51 21.74 8.33
C ARG A 174 -11.72 20.32 7.76
N PRO A 175 -12.49 20.16 6.68
CA PRO A 175 -12.74 18.86 6.10
C PRO A 175 -11.43 18.22 5.62
N VAL A 176 -11.24 16.96 5.98
CA VAL A 176 -10.10 16.10 5.61
C VAL A 176 -10.50 15.07 4.54
N ASN A 177 -11.80 15.02 4.20
CA ASN A 177 -12.39 14.00 3.32
C ASN A 177 -11.88 14.05 1.86
N ASP A 178 -11.35 15.20 1.42
CA ASP A 178 -10.74 15.32 0.10
C ASP A 178 -9.23 15.08 0.18
N LEU A 179 -8.86 13.83 -0.05
CA LEU A 179 -7.48 13.36 0.03
C LEU A 179 -6.57 14.06 -1.00
N ASN A 180 -7.09 14.43 -2.18
CA ASN A 180 -6.31 15.09 -3.21
C ASN A 180 -5.99 16.54 -2.82
N ARG A 181 -6.98 17.28 -2.33
CA ARG A 181 -6.77 18.62 -1.80
C ARG A 181 -5.82 18.61 -0.60
N LEU A 182 -5.92 17.60 0.25
CA LEU A 182 -5.02 17.46 1.40
C LEU A 182 -3.57 17.21 0.98
N LYS A 183 -3.33 16.40 -0.06
CA LYS A 183 -2.00 16.20 -0.65
C LYS A 183 -1.40 17.49 -1.20
N THR A 184 -2.19 18.31 -1.91
CA THR A 184 -1.74 19.63 -2.37
C THR A 184 -1.31 20.49 -1.20
N ILE A 185 -2.14 20.56 -0.16
CA ILE A 185 -1.83 21.35 1.04
C ILE A 185 -0.57 20.84 1.74
N CYS A 186 -0.34 19.52 1.78
CA CYS A 186 0.90 18.97 2.33
C CYS A 186 2.13 19.50 1.57
N LEU A 187 2.08 19.56 0.24
CA LEU A 187 3.18 20.09 -0.58
C LEU A 187 3.39 21.60 -0.39
N ASP A 188 2.33 22.34 -0.08
CA ASP A 188 2.40 23.80 0.10
C ASP A 188 2.79 24.21 1.53
N THR A 189 2.43 23.42 2.54
CA THR A 189 2.56 23.78 3.96
C THR A 189 3.68 23.08 4.70
N ILE A 190 4.15 21.92 4.21
CA ILE A 190 5.31 21.25 4.80
C ILE A 190 6.56 22.01 4.34
N PRO A 191 7.44 22.40 5.27
CA PRO A 191 8.58 23.24 4.96
C PRO A 191 9.48 22.60 3.90
N LYS A 192 9.90 23.42 2.95
CA LYS A 192 10.95 23.10 1.98
C LYS A 192 12.29 23.29 2.67
N PRO A 193 13.34 22.54 2.30
CA PRO A 193 14.66 22.85 2.81
C PRO A 193 14.99 24.24 2.29
N THR A 194 15.25 25.19 3.19
CA THR A 194 15.80 26.48 2.82
C THR A 194 17.10 26.18 2.10
N SER A 195 17.09 26.26 0.77
CA SER A 195 18.31 26.34 0.00
C SER A 195 19.04 27.54 0.57
N VAL A 196 20.13 27.28 1.29
CA VAL A 196 21.07 28.30 1.70
C VAL A 196 21.40 29.05 0.42
N ARG A 197 20.93 30.31 0.32
CA ARG A 197 21.42 31.22 -0.71
C ARG A 197 22.90 31.37 -0.39
N LEU A 198 23.75 30.70 -1.17
CA LEU A 198 25.13 31.12 -1.34
C LEU A 198 25.05 32.48 -2.03
N THR A 199 24.93 33.54 -1.23
CA THR A 199 25.29 34.89 -1.64
C THR A 199 26.81 34.91 -1.76
N GLN A 200 27.30 34.82 -3.00
CA GLN A 200 28.55 35.45 -3.39
C GLN A 200 28.27 36.91 -3.70
#